data_AF-A0A803XPQ0-F1
#
_entry.id   AF-A0A803XPQ0-F1
#
_cell.length_a   1.000
_cell.length_b   1.000
_cell.length_c   1.000
_cell.angle_alpha   90.00
_cell.angle_beta   90.00
_cell.angle_gamma   90.00
#
_symmetry.space_group_name_H-M   'P 1'
#
loop_
_entity.id
_entity.type
_entity.pdbx_description
1 polymer ?
#
loop_
_entity_poly.entity_id
_entity_poly.type
_entity_poly.pdbx_seq_one_letter_code
_entity_poly.pdbx_strand_id
1 'polypeptide(L)' 'MATELDHLCPICLDAMDDASYVMPCLHQFCFGCIRQWAERRPTCPLCK' A
#
# COMPACT_ATOMS: atom_id res chain seq x y z
N MET A 1 4.72 -21.11 -12.57
CA MET A 1 5.63 -19.97 -12.83
C MET A 1 5.30 -18.92 -11.78
N ALA A 2 6.23 -18.60 -10.89
CA ALA A 2 5.97 -17.76 -9.74
C ALA A 2 6.45 -16.34 -10.03
N THR A 3 5.61 -15.53 -10.68
CA THR A 3 5.84 -14.08 -10.85
C THR A 3 4.50 -13.36 -10.90
N GLU A 4 3.64 -13.59 -9.91
CA GLU A 4 2.33 -12.90 -9.79
C GLU A 4 2.20 -12.17 -8.44
N LEU A 5 3.33 -11.94 -7.77
CA LEU A 5 3.39 -11.37 -6.41
C LEU A 5 4.15 -10.05 -6.28
N ASP A 6 4.70 -9.50 -7.36
CA ASP A 6 5.55 -8.31 -7.27
C ASP A 6 4.76 -7.00 -7.01
N HIS A 7 3.42 -7.06 -7.09
CA HIS A 7 2.54 -5.90 -6.90
C HIS A 7 1.43 -6.19 -5.88
N LEU A 8 1.73 -6.95 -4.83
CA LEU A 8 0.81 -7.10 -3.71
C LEU A 8 0.90 -5.91 -2.77
N CYS A 9 -0.24 -5.31 -2.44
CA CYS A 9 -0.29 -4.26 -1.45
C CYS A 9 -0.05 -4.85 -0.05
N PRO A 10 0.88 -4.34 0.75
CA PRO A 10 1.15 -4.87 2.09
C PRO A 10 0.03 -4.64 3.12
N ILE A 11 -1.00 -3.87 2.75
CA ILE A 11 -2.17 -3.62 3.62
C ILE A 11 -3.24 -4.70 3.41
N CYS A 12 -3.61 -5.01 2.17
CA CYS A 12 -4.60 -6.04 1.86
C CYS A 12 -4.00 -7.41 1.47
N LEU A 13 -2.69 -7.48 1.26
CA LEU A 13 -1.95 -8.63 0.74
C LEU A 13 -2.49 -9.15 -0.60
N ASP A 14 -3.14 -8.27 -1.35
CA ASP A 14 -3.80 -8.55 -2.63
C ASP A 14 -3.22 -7.66 -3.74
N ALA A 15 -3.59 -7.92 -5.00
CA ALA A 15 -3.11 -7.15 -6.13
C ALA A 15 -3.42 -5.66 -5.94
N MET A 16 -2.43 -4.80 -6.23
CA MET A 16 -2.58 -3.36 -6.15
C MET A 16 -3.57 -2.85 -7.20
N ASP A 17 -4.83 -2.73 -6.79
CA ASP A 17 -5.87 -2.01 -7.51
C ASP A 17 -5.82 -0.53 -7.10
N ASP A 18 -5.64 0.36 -8.07
CA ASP A 18 -5.49 1.81 -7.86
C ASP A 18 -4.28 2.16 -6.95
N ALA A 19 -3.08 1.85 -7.43
CA ALA A 19 -1.84 2.06 -6.71
C ALA A 19 -1.54 3.56 -6.51
N SER A 20 -1.41 3.97 -5.25
CA SER A 20 -1.21 5.34 -4.79
C SER A 20 0.06 5.45 -3.96
N TYR A 21 0.75 6.58 -4.08
CA TYR A 21 2.04 6.81 -3.42
C TYR A 21 1.88 7.66 -2.18
N VAL A 22 2.45 7.22 -1.06
CA VAL A 22 2.46 7.97 0.20
C VAL A 22 3.69 8.85 0.24
N MET A 23 3.51 10.16 0.33
CA MET A 23 4.61 11.09 0.55
C MET A 23 4.81 11.37 2.04
N PRO A 24 6.06 11.51 2.53
CA PRO A 24 7.33 11.62 1.79
C PRO A 24 8.04 10.28 1.50
N CYS A 25 7.48 9.14 1.93
CA CYS A 25 8.14 7.84 1.84
C CYS A 25 8.16 7.20 0.44
N LEU A 26 7.35 7.71 -0.50
CA LEU A 26 7.08 7.17 -1.84
C LEU A 26 6.66 5.68 -1.84
N HIS A 27 6.10 5.19 -0.75
CA HIS A 27 5.61 3.81 -0.69
C HIS A 27 4.27 3.67 -1.40
N GLN A 28 4.12 2.60 -2.18
CA GLN A 28 2.98 2.35 -3.04
C GLN A 28 1.97 1.41 -2.35
N PHE A 29 0.70 1.81 -2.30
CA PHE A 29 -0.39 1.03 -1.71
C PHE A 29 -1.69 1.22 -2.49
N CYS A 30 -2.68 0.35 -2.31
CA CYS A 30 -4.00 0.60 -2.88
C CYS A 30 -4.60 1.88 -2.29
N PHE A 31 -5.22 2.71 -3.12
CA PHE A 31 -5.87 3.96 -2.71
C PHE A 31 -6.88 3.73 -1.57
N GLY A 32 -7.69 2.67 -1.67
CA GLY A 32 -8.64 2.29 -0.62
C GLY A 32 -7.95 1.88 0.69
N CYS A 33 -6.84 1.13 0.58
CA CYS A 33 -6.07 0.67 1.72
C CYS A 33 -5.39 1.82 2.45
N ILE A 34 -4.71 2.71 1.73
CA ILE A 34 -4.03 3.85 2.35
C ILE A 34 -5.03 4.84 2.94
N ARG A 35 -6.20 5.02 2.33
CA ARG A 35 -7.26 5.88 2.85
C ARG A 35 -7.75 5.38 4.20
N GLN A 36 -8.15 4.10 4.28
CA GLN A 36 -8.57 3.50 5.55
C GLN A 36 -7.45 3.49 6.60
N TRP A 37 -6.21 3.27 6.16
CA TRP A 37 -5.06 3.31 7.04
C TRP A 37 -4.83 4.71 7.60
N ALA A 38 -4.84 5.75 6.77
CA ALA A 38 -4.66 7.14 7.17
C ALA A 38 -5.74 7.61 8.16
N GLU A 39 -6.98 7.12 8.03
CA GLU A 39 -8.06 7.37 9.00
C GLU A 39 -7.76 6.80 10.40
N ARG A 40 -7.01 5.68 10.47
CA ARG A 40 -6.62 5.05 11.75
C ARG A 40 -5.29 5.59 12.27
N ARG A 41 -4.28 5.67 11.40
CA ARG A 41 -2.90 6.09 11.69
C ARG A 41 -2.30 6.74 10.43
N PRO A 42 -1.99 8.05 10.45
CA PRO A 42 -1.35 8.74 9.32
C PRO A 42 0.17 8.45 9.25
N THR A 43 0.59 7.23 9.56
CA THR A 43 1.99 6.80 9.50
C THR A 43 2.18 5.78 8.39
N CYS A 44 3.28 5.87 7.64
CA CYS A 44 3.54 4.99 6.50
C CYS A 44 3.82 3.56 7.02
N PRO A 45 3.03 2.52 6.66
CA PRO A 45 3.15 1.18 7.26
C PRO A 45 4.45 0.44 6.91
N LEU A 46 5.14 0.89 5.86
CA LEU A 46 6.46 0.41 5.45
C LEU A 46 7.62 1.22 6.04
N CYS A 47 7.38 2.47 6.47
CA CYS A 47 8.37 3.23 7.23
C CYS A 47 8.23 2.88 8.71
N LYS A 48 9.00 1.90 9.17
CA LYS A 48 9.42 1.91 10.58
C LYS A 48 10.51 2.94 10.78
#